data_AF-A0A815SEQ0-F1
#
_entry.id   AF-A0A815SEQ0-F1
#
_cell.length_a   1.000
_cell.length_b   1.000
_cell.length_c   1.000
_cell.angle_alpha   90.00
_cell.angle_beta   90.00
_cell.angle_gamma   90.00
#
_symmetry.space_group_name_H-M   'P 1'
#
loop_
_entity.id
_entity.type
_entity.pdbx_description
1 polymer ?
#
loop_
_entity_poly.entity_id
_entity_poly.type
_entity_poly.pdbx_seq_one_letter_code
_entity_poly.pdbx_strand_id
1 'polypeptide(L)'
;MALHEALIALQTGCSGLLTLKQDDPYFKKRLPTIPYVHQGELEILDRLTQLGQHYRTLDEYIQNIFKDKKSGLYILSFAFELRSILQTYLNCLKQLEHECLIDTSLTLSHLLISLTDYNLLFPSLVSLINKLQTNGYRGCQILDIIRRYTLDGNIILSSTMKKLLCSCHKIFIKQITSILTRGQIYDEYDEFFIGLNNNINIEAMGMTTPSISRMTSTITSRSHSPDRDKQFNLQMPQQNPTITPGYSQYQLIPDMLPSYIPLQLADKILFIGESWLILKTNDEDNDKNFLSINSIDYDEQNHRVQQQLYALTLSDDFNIFELERIIEYTRIDLSLTLRNLFVDRFHLCNELEQIRGFYLIEHGELFSLFVNRTNQLLLNIKKSTNAIENDINEIFKQCLNDLHLETILTNVDKFKFKLNFSHNDNSTQ
;
A
#
# COMPACT_ATOMS: atom_id res chain seq x y z
N MET A 1 -42.20 33.12 -10.78
CA MET A 1 -41.16 33.04 -11.84
C MET A 1 -39.75 33.06 -11.24
N ALA A 2 -39.35 34.11 -10.52
CA ALA A 2 -38.01 34.20 -9.91
C ALA A 2 -37.60 32.99 -9.04
N LEU A 3 -38.54 32.42 -8.29
CA LEU A 3 -38.30 31.26 -7.40
C LEU A 3 -38.05 29.95 -8.16
N HIS A 4 -38.84 29.68 -9.20
CA HIS A 4 -38.66 28.50 -10.06
C HIS A 4 -37.37 28.62 -10.89
N GLU A 5 -37.04 29.82 -11.38
CA GLU A 5 -35.77 30.09 -12.05
C GLU A 5 -34.55 29.99 -11.11
N ALA A 6 -34.70 30.35 -9.83
CA ALA A 6 -33.66 30.16 -8.83
C ALA A 6 -33.43 28.68 -8.53
N LEU A 7 -34.48 27.86 -8.46
CA LEU A 7 -34.37 26.40 -8.32
C LEU A 7 -33.68 25.76 -9.54
N ILE A 8 -34.02 26.22 -10.76
CA ILE A 8 -33.33 25.78 -11.99
C ILE A 8 -31.86 26.20 -11.98
N ALA A 9 -31.54 27.42 -11.51
CA ALA A 9 -30.18 27.91 -11.39
C ALA A 9 -29.34 27.06 -10.41
N LEU A 10 -29.94 26.63 -9.31
CA LEU A 10 -29.31 25.76 -8.30
C LEU A 10 -29.03 24.36 -8.85
N GLN A 11 -29.90 23.82 -9.71
CA GLN A 11 -29.79 22.47 -10.24
C GLN A 11 -28.85 22.34 -11.45
N THR A 12 -28.76 23.38 -12.28
CA THR A 12 -28.00 23.34 -13.56
C THR A 12 -26.76 24.22 -13.56
N GLY A 13 -26.56 25.01 -12.51
CA GLY A 13 -25.56 26.08 -12.46
C GLY A 13 -25.81 27.19 -13.49
N CYS A 14 -26.94 27.18 -14.21
CA CYS A 14 -27.29 28.09 -15.30
C CYS A 14 -28.81 28.27 -15.40
N SER A 15 -29.35 29.42 -14.97
CA SER A 15 -30.73 29.77 -15.33
C SER A 15 -30.77 30.55 -16.65
N GLY A 16 -31.70 30.17 -17.54
CA GLY A 16 -31.91 30.81 -18.86
C GLY A 16 -32.27 32.30 -18.79
N LEU A 17 -32.66 32.82 -17.63
CA LEU A 17 -32.91 34.26 -17.40
C LEU A 17 -31.80 34.97 -16.60
N LEU A 18 -30.84 34.20 -16.03
CA LEU A 18 -29.72 34.72 -15.24
C LEU A 18 -28.36 34.59 -15.95
N THR A 19 -28.34 34.16 -17.21
CA THR A 19 -27.11 34.09 -18.01
C THR A 19 -26.77 35.46 -18.60
N LEU A 20 -25.81 36.15 -17.96
CA LEU A 20 -24.92 37.03 -18.71
C LEU A 20 -23.93 36.15 -19.48
N LYS A 21 -24.13 36.11 -20.79
CA LYS A 21 -23.23 35.60 -21.84
C LYS A 21 -21.80 35.41 -21.33
N GLN A 22 -21.31 34.17 -21.34
CA GLN A 22 -19.87 33.84 -21.41
C GLN A 22 -19.24 34.79 -22.42
N ASP A 23 -18.49 35.79 -21.94
CA ASP A 23 -17.06 35.90 -22.23
C ASP A 23 -16.48 36.93 -21.25
N ASP A 24 -15.59 36.50 -20.34
CA ASP A 24 -14.42 37.25 -19.82
C ASP A 24 -13.95 36.73 -18.44
N PRO A 25 -12.64 36.62 -18.18
CA PRO A 25 -12.09 35.91 -17.02
C PRO A 25 -11.95 36.77 -15.73
N TYR A 26 -12.40 38.03 -15.72
CA TYR A 26 -12.06 38.97 -14.63
C TYR A 26 -13.22 39.78 -14.03
N PHE A 27 -14.48 39.45 -14.27
CA PHE A 27 -15.59 40.19 -13.67
C PHE A 27 -16.50 39.32 -12.79
N LYS A 28 -16.64 39.73 -11.52
CA LYS A 28 -17.81 39.47 -10.67
C LYS A 28 -19.09 39.77 -11.48
N LYS A 29 -19.64 38.75 -12.14
CA LYS A 29 -20.87 38.86 -12.93
C LYS A 29 -22.05 38.93 -11.98
N ARG A 30 -22.36 40.15 -11.51
CA ARG A 30 -23.65 40.45 -10.91
C ARG A 30 -24.75 40.14 -11.93
N LEU A 31 -25.86 39.55 -11.47
CA LEU A 31 -27.07 39.39 -12.26
C LEU A 31 -27.42 40.71 -12.99
N PRO A 32 -27.92 40.66 -14.24
CA PRO A 32 -28.49 41.84 -14.87
C PRO A 32 -29.60 42.38 -13.97
N THR A 33 -29.59 43.68 -13.68
CA THR A 33 -30.55 44.36 -12.81
C THR A 33 -31.96 44.16 -13.35
N ILE A 34 -32.68 43.17 -12.81
CA ILE A 34 -34.09 42.95 -13.11
C ILE A 34 -34.84 44.14 -12.51
N PRO A 35 -35.66 44.88 -13.27
CA PRO A 35 -36.27 46.14 -12.83
C PRO A 35 -37.27 46.04 -11.66
N TYR A 36 -37.52 44.84 -11.14
CA TYR A 36 -38.51 44.56 -10.10
C TYR A 36 -37.95 43.83 -8.87
N VAL A 37 -36.63 43.69 -8.74
CA VAL A 37 -35.97 42.94 -7.66
C VAL A 37 -35.16 43.89 -6.78
N HIS A 38 -35.34 43.82 -5.46
CA HIS A 38 -34.62 44.68 -4.53
C HIS A 38 -33.12 44.30 -4.48
N GLN A 39 -32.23 45.25 -4.20
CA GLN A 39 -30.78 45.00 -4.17
C GLN A 39 -30.38 43.84 -3.23
N GLY A 40 -31.07 43.70 -2.09
CA GLY A 40 -30.87 42.58 -1.17
C GLY A 40 -31.30 41.22 -1.72
N GLU A 41 -32.33 41.17 -2.57
CA GLU A 41 -32.76 39.93 -3.24
C GLU A 41 -31.78 39.54 -4.36
N LEU A 42 -31.18 40.51 -5.04
CA LEU A 42 -30.10 40.26 -6.01
C LEU A 42 -28.87 39.65 -5.34
N GLU A 43 -28.51 40.09 -4.13
CA GLU A 43 -27.39 39.48 -3.37
C GLU A 43 -27.70 38.04 -2.94
N ILE A 44 -28.95 37.75 -2.56
CA ILE A 44 -29.39 36.39 -2.24
C ILE A 44 -29.32 35.50 -3.50
N LEU A 45 -29.80 36.01 -4.63
CA LEU A 45 -29.72 35.30 -5.91
C LEU A 45 -28.27 35.06 -6.33
N ASP A 46 -27.36 36.03 -6.17
CA ASP A 46 -25.94 35.86 -6.47
C ASP A 46 -25.34 34.71 -5.63
N ARG A 47 -25.61 34.66 -4.32
CA ARG A 47 -25.18 33.55 -3.45
C ARG A 47 -25.74 32.20 -3.91
N LEU A 48 -27.01 32.13 -4.28
CA LEU A 48 -27.62 30.91 -4.79
C LEU A 48 -27.02 30.48 -6.13
N THR A 49 -26.69 31.42 -7.03
CA THR A 49 -26.01 31.09 -8.29
C THR A 49 -24.58 30.59 -8.07
N GLN A 50 -23.84 31.16 -7.10
CA GLN A 50 -22.51 30.67 -6.71
C GLN A 50 -22.59 29.24 -6.16
N LEU A 51 -23.61 28.93 -5.36
CA LEU A 51 -23.86 27.58 -4.89
C LEU A 51 -24.10 26.60 -6.05
N GLY A 52 -24.92 26.99 -7.03
CA GLY A 52 -25.15 26.19 -8.25
C GLY A 52 -23.89 26.01 -9.10
N GLN A 53 -23.02 27.01 -9.19
CA GLN A 53 -21.72 26.90 -9.86
C GLN A 53 -20.79 25.91 -9.15
N HIS A 54 -20.75 25.94 -7.81
CA HIS A 54 -19.99 24.97 -7.05
C HIS A 54 -20.54 23.56 -7.25
N TYR A 55 -21.87 23.37 -7.18
CA TYR A 55 -22.51 22.08 -7.48
C TYR A 55 -22.10 21.54 -8.86
N ARG A 56 -22.17 22.39 -9.90
CA ARG A 56 -21.78 22.00 -11.27
C ARG A 56 -20.32 21.61 -11.37
N THR A 57 -19.42 22.36 -10.72
CA THR A 57 -17.98 22.04 -10.69
C THR A 57 -17.75 20.67 -10.03
N LEU A 58 -18.46 20.37 -8.95
CA LEU A 58 -18.39 19.08 -8.27
C LEU A 58 -18.93 17.95 -9.15
N ASP A 59 -20.06 18.14 -9.83
CA ASP A 59 -20.65 17.13 -10.71
C ASP A 59 -19.78 16.86 -11.95
N GLU A 60 -19.25 17.90 -12.59
CA GLU A 60 -18.32 17.77 -13.72
C GLU A 60 -17.06 16.98 -13.32
N TYR A 61 -16.52 17.22 -12.13
CA TYR A 61 -15.40 16.45 -11.60
C TYR A 61 -15.73 14.97 -11.43
N ILE A 62 -16.88 14.66 -10.83
CA ILE A 62 -17.34 13.28 -10.62
C ILE A 62 -17.52 12.55 -11.96
N GLN A 63 -18.15 13.22 -12.95
CA GLN A 63 -18.34 12.64 -14.27
C GLN A 63 -17.01 12.36 -14.98
N ASN A 64 -16.01 13.25 -14.82
CA ASN A 64 -14.69 13.05 -15.41
C ASN A 64 -13.98 11.84 -14.81
N ILE A 65 -14.05 11.65 -13.48
CA ILE A 65 -13.47 10.47 -12.80
C ILE A 65 -14.13 9.17 -13.28
N PHE A 66 -15.47 9.13 -13.36
CA PHE A 66 -16.17 7.91 -13.78
C PHE A 66 -15.95 7.57 -15.26
N LYS A 67 -15.63 8.57 -16.10
CA LYS A 67 -15.25 8.36 -17.50
C LYS A 67 -13.82 7.86 -17.65
N ASP A 68 -12.92 8.27 -16.75
CA ASP A 68 -11.53 7.88 -16.79
C ASP A 68 -11.32 6.48 -16.20
N LYS A 69 -11.02 5.52 -17.08
CA LYS A 69 -10.75 4.12 -16.72
C LYS A 69 -9.45 3.94 -15.94
N LYS A 70 -8.58 4.96 -15.86
CA LYS A 70 -7.31 4.91 -15.13
C LYS A 70 -7.39 5.57 -13.75
N SER A 71 -8.59 5.90 -13.28
CA SER A 71 -8.80 6.44 -11.94
C SER A 71 -8.50 5.38 -10.88
N GLY A 72 -7.67 5.73 -9.90
CA GLY A 72 -7.35 4.86 -8.78
C GLY A 72 -8.57 4.55 -7.88
N LEU A 73 -8.50 3.45 -7.14
CA LEU A 73 -9.57 2.93 -6.29
C LEU A 73 -9.98 3.95 -5.22
N TYR A 74 -9.00 4.63 -4.61
CA TYR A 74 -9.26 5.63 -3.57
C TYR A 74 -10.00 6.85 -4.11
N ILE A 75 -9.63 7.32 -5.31
CA ILE A 75 -10.31 8.43 -5.99
C ILE A 75 -11.74 8.03 -6.36
N LEU A 76 -11.94 6.79 -6.81
CA LEU A 76 -13.27 6.27 -7.15
C LEU A 76 -14.19 6.19 -5.94
N SER A 77 -13.71 5.70 -4.79
CA SER A 77 -14.50 5.70 -3.55
C SER A 77 -14.82 7.11 -3.05
N PHE A 78 -13.84 8.02 -3.14
CA PHE A 78 -14.06 9.43 -2.86
C PHE A 78 -15.17 10.03 -3.75
N ALA A 79 -15.10 9.80 -5.06
CA ALA A 79 -16.11 10.28 -6.01
C ALA A 79 -17.50 9.67 -5.76
N PHE A 80 -17.56 8.40 -5.37
CA PHE A 80 -18.82 7.73 -5.04
C PHE A 80 -19.49 8.37 -3.81
N GLU A 81 -18.73 8.62 -2.75
CA GLU A 81 -19.25 9.25 -1.54
C GLU A 81 -19.57 10.73 -1.77
N LEU A 82 -18.76 11.44 -2.54
CA LEU A 82 -19.07 12.81 -2.97
C LEU A 82 -20.39 12.88 -3.73
N ARG A 83 -20.66 11.93 -4.63
CA ARG A 83 -21.95 11.82 -5.33
C ARG A 83 -23.12 11.58 -4.37
N SER A 84 -22.92 10.78 -3.31
CA SER A 84 -23.94 10.57 -2.27
C SER A 84 -24.28 11.87 -1.53
N ILE A 85 -23.27 12.69 -1.21
CA ILE A 85 -23.45 14.02 -0.60
C ILE A 85 -24.22 14.95 -1.55
N LEU A 86 -23.83 14.99 -2.83
CA LEU A 86 -24.56 15.77 -3.84
C LEU A 86 -26.00 15.29 -4.04
N GLN A 87 -26.26 13.99 -3.93
CA GLN A 87 -27.61 13.44 -4.01
C GLN A 87 -28.48 13.89 -2.83
N THR A 88 -27.89 14.01 -1.64
CA THR A 88 -28.58 14.54 -0.45
C THR A 88 -28.99 16.00 -0.67
N TYR A 89 -28.10 16.80 -1.26
CA TYR A 89 -28.41 18.17 -1.69
C TYR A 89 -29.54 18.21 -2.72
N LEU A 90 -29.50 17.37 -3.77
CA LEU A 90 -30.56 17.30 -4.77
C LEU A 90 -31.91 16.88 -4.17
N ASN A 91 -31.92 15.98 -3.19
CA ASN A 91 -33.14 15.59 -2.49
C ASN A 91 -33.70 16.74 -1.63
N CYS A 92 -32.84 17.52 -1.00
CA CYS A 92 -33.24 18.76 -0.31
C CYS A 92 -33.85 19.77 -1.30
N LEU A 93 -33.24 19.96 -2.47
CA LEU A 93 -33.81 20.82 -3.52
C LEU A 93 -35.18 20.34 -4.00
N LYS A 94 -35.38 19.02 -4.18
CA LYS A 94 -36.70 18.46 -4.54
C LYS A 94 -37.76 18.71 -3.48
N GLN A 95 -37.38 18.63 -2.19
CA GLN A 95 -38.28 18.95 -1.08
C GLN A 95 -38.67 20.43 -1.12
N LEU A 96 -37.70 21.32 -1.32
CA LEU A 96 -37.95 22.76 -1.46
C LEU A 96 -38.82 23.07 -2.68
N GLU A 97 -38.62 22.38 -3.81
CA GLU A 97 -39.48 22.51 -4.98
C GLU A 97 -40.93 22.12 -4.66
N HIS A 98 -41.13 21.00 -3.97
CA HIS A 98 -42.46 20.56 -3.55
C HIS A 98 -43.11 21.54 -2.56
N GLU A 99 -42.35 22.09 -1.62
CA GLU A 99 -42.82 23.14 -0.70
C GLU A 99 -43.23 24.41 -1.45
N CYS A 100 -42.45 24.84 -2.45
CA CYS A 100 -42.80 25.97 -3.30
C CYS A 100 -44.06 25.75 -4.16
N LEU A 101 -44.34 24.49 -4.55
CA LEU A 101 -45.56 24.14 -5.28
C LEU A 101 -46.81 24.17 -4.40
N ILE A 102 -46.67 23.82 -3.12
CA ILE A 102 -47.78 23.86 -2.14
C ILE A 102 -48.01 25.28 -1.64
N ASP A 103 -46.95 26.00 -1.28
CA ASP A 103 -47.03 27.34 -0.73
C ASP A 103 -46.36 28.37 -1.65
N THR A 104 -47.20 29.06 -2.42
CA THR A 104 -46.77 30.15 -3.31
C THR A 104 -46.28 31.40 -2.58
N SER A 105 -46.40 31.48 -1.25
CA SER A 105 -45.93 32.60 -0.43
C SER A 105 -44.49 32.44 0.08
N LEU A 106 -43.83 31.31 -0.22
CA LEU A 106 -42.46 31.04 0.20
C LEU A 106 -41.51 32.13 -0.31
N THR A 107 -40.59 32.60 0.55
CA THR A 107 -39.66 33.68 0.22
C THR A 107 -38.28 33.16 -0.16
N LEU A 108 -37.51 33.94 -0.93
CA LEU A 108 -36.11 33.65 -1.25
C LEU A 108 -35.24 33.49 0.01
N SER A 109 -35.60 34.14 1.10
CA SER A 109 -34.94 33.99 2.41
C SER A 109 -35.10 32.60 2.98
N HIS A 110 -36.26 31.94 2.78
CA HIS A 110 -36.48 30.56 3.22
C HIS A 110 -35.54 29.59 2.48
N LEU A 111 -35.36 29.77 1.17
CA LEU A 111 -34.39 28.99 0.39
C LEU A 111 -32.95 29.23 0.84
N LEU A 112 -32.60 30.48 1.18
CA LEU A 112 -31.24 30.76 1.65
C LEU A 112 -30.97 30.03 2.97
N ILE A 113 -31.93 30.08 3.91
CA ILE A 113 -31.83 29.44 5.23
C ILE A 113 -31.67 27.92 5.08
N SER A 114 -32.52 27.27 4.27
CA SER A 114 -32.46 25.82 4.05
C SER A 114 -31.18 25.36 3.34
N LEU A 115 -30.51 26.26 2.61
CA LEU A 115 -29.27 25.98 1.88
C LEU A 115 -28.00 26.52 2.55
N THR A 116 -28.10 27.07 3.77
CA THR A 116 -26.96 27.63 4.50
C THR A 116 -25.82 26.63 4.71
N ASP A 117 -26.15 25.38 5.06
CA ASP A 117 -25.18 24.32 5.31
C ASP A 117 -24.32 24.03 4.07
N TYR A 118 -24.95 24.02 2.89
CA TYR A 118 -24.27 23.74 1.61
C TYR A 118 -23.42 24.93 1.13
N ASN A 119 -23.81 26.17 1.46
CA ASN A 119 -23.02 27.37 1.16
C ASN A 119 -21.64 27.37 1.84
N LEU A 120 -21.51 26.67 2.96
CA LEU A 120 -20.25 26.51 3.67
C LEU A 120 -19.47 25.28 3.19
N LEU A 121 -20.19 24.21 2.89
CA LEU A 121 -19.64 22.89 2.57
C LEU A 121 -19.08 22.83 1.14
N PHE A 122 -19.80 23.35 0.14
CA PHE A 122 -19.38 23.27 -1.27
C PHE A 122 -18.08 24.02 -1.59
N PRO A 123 -17.85 25.26 -1.13
CA PRO A 123 -16.56 25.94 -1.36
C PRO A 123 -15.37 25.15 -0.79
N SER A 124 -15.57 24.53 0.37
CA SER A 124 -14.56 23.71 1.03
C SER A 124 -14.26 22.43 0.22
N LEU A 125 -15.29 21.78 -0.33
CA LEU A 125 -15.13 20.62 -1.21
C LEU A 125 -14.48 20.97 -2.55
N VAL A 126 -14.85 22.10 -3.15
CA VAL A 126 -14.22 22.58 -4.39
C VAL A 126 -12.74 22.88 -4.15
N SER A 127 -12.39 23.49 -3.02
CA SER A 127 -10.99 23.70 -2.61
C SER A 127 -10.23 22.38 -2.44
N LEU A 128 -10.86 21.38 -1.81
CA LEU A 128 -10.29 20.04 -1.66
C LEU A 128 -10.02 19.39 -3.03
N ILE A 129 -10.99 19.41 -3.94
CA ILE A 129 -10.85 18.83 -5.28
C ILE A 129 -9.77 19.54 -6.10
N ASN A 130 -9.73 20.87 -6.05
CA ASN A 130 -8.69 21.63 -6.72
C ASN A 130 -7.31 21.25 -6.20
N LYS A 131 -7.14 21.02 -4.88
CA LYS A 131 -5.88 20.51 -4.31
C LYS A 131 -5.56 19.09 -4.76
N LEU A 132 -6.56 18.20 -4.85
CA LEU A 132 -6.37 16.85 -5.35
C LEU A 132 -5.89 16.84 -6.81
N GLN A 133 -6.46 17.70 -7.66
CA GLN A 133 -6.11 17.81 -9.06
C GLN A 133 -4.75 18.50 -9.29
N THR A 134 -4.48 19.61 -8.60
CA THR A 134 -3.26 20.41 -8.81
C THR A 134 -1.99 19.70 -8.33
N ASN A 135 -2.07 19.01 -7.20
CA ASN A 135 -0.91 18.34 -6.61
C ASN A 135 -0.76 16.87 -7.08
N GLY A 136 -1.74 16.35 -7.81
CA GLY A 136 -1.69 14.99 -8.36
C GLY A 136 -1.61 13.89 -7.30
N TYR A 137 -2.26 14.09 -6.15
CA TYR A 137 -2.26 13.12 -5.06
C TYR A 137 -2.92 11.80 -5.46
N ARG A 138 -2.33 10.67 -5.03
CA ARG A 138 -2.80 9.32 -5.39
C ARG A 138 -2.93 8.41 -4.17
N GLY A 139 -3.82 7.42 -4.29
CA GLY A 139 -3.95 6.35 -3.31
C GLY A 139 -4.15 6.81 -1.88
N CYS A 140 -3.37 6.24 -0.97
CA CYS A 140 -3.43 6.52 0.46
C CYS A 140 -3.10 7.98 0.84
N GLN A 141 -2.44 8.78 -0.02
CA GLN A 141 -2.21 10.22 0.25
C GLN A 141 -3.51 11.01 0.34
N ILE A 142 -4.57 10.53 -0.33
CA ILE A 142 -5.91 11.12 -0.31
C ILE A 142 -6.48 11.08 1.12
N LEU A 143 -6.18 10.00 1.87
CA LEU A 143 -6.62 9.85 3.25
C LEU A 143 -6.05 10.97 4.14
N ASP A 144 -4.78 11.33 3.97
CA ASP A 144 -4.13 12.39 4.75
C ASP A 144 -4.69 13.78 4.45
N ILE A 145 -5.03 14.03 3.20
CA ILE A 145 -5.60 15.32 2.80
C ILE A 145 -6.99 15.45 3.42
N ILE A 146 -7.85 14.45 3.22
CA ILE A 146 -9.21 14.47 3.78
C ILE A 146 -9.13 14.55 5.31
N ARG A 147 -8.21 13.81 5.94
CA ARG A 147 -8.02 13.85 7.40
C ARG A 147 -7.70 15.26 7.90
N ARG A 148 -6.87 16.04 7.20
CA ARG A 148 -6.60 17.43 7.60
C ARG A 148 -7.87 18.28 7.61
N TYR A 149 -8.76 18.11 6.63
CA TYR A 149 -10.06 18.80 6.61
C TYR A 149 -11.05 18.29 7.68
N THR A 150 -10.87 17.09 8.24
CA THR A 150 -11.69 16.64 9.39
C THR A 150 -11.32 17.35 10.70
N LEU A 151 -10.11 17.91 10.78
CA LEU A 151 -9.62 18.64 11.96
C LEU A 151 -10.09 20.10 11.98
N ASP A 152 -10.77 20.56 10.93
CA ASP A 152 -11.38 21.88 10.90
C ASP A 152 -12.49 21.97 11.96
N GLY A 153 -12.53 23.08 12.71
CA GLY A 153 -13.45 23.28 13.85
C GLY A 153 -14.93 23.39 13.49
N ASN A 154 -15.30 23.22 12.22
CA ASN A 154 -16.68 23.28 11.76
C ASN A 154 -17.32 21.89 11.79
N ILE A 155 -18.41 21.74 12.57
CA ILE A 155 -19.08 20.46 12.81
C ILE A 155 -19.69 19.87 11.52
N ILE A 156 -20.31 20.70 10.67
CA ILE A 156 -20.95 20.27 9.43
C ILE A 156 -19.89 19.81 8.43
N LEU A 157 -18.79 20.57 8.32
CA LEU A 157 -17.67 20.20 7.46
C LEU A 157 -16.98 18.93 7.96
N SER A 158 -16.64 18.88 9.24
CA SER A 158 -15.94 17.74 9.86
C SER A 158 -16.76 16.45 9.73
N SER A 159 -18.07 16.49 10.01
CA SER A 159 -18.94 15.32 9.86
C SER A 159 -19.04 14.84 8.40
N THR A 160 -19.06 15.75 7.43
CA THR A 160 -19.06 15.40 6.00
C THR A 160 -17.71 14.84 5.55
N MET A 161 -16.61 15.46 5.98
CA MET A 161 -15.25 15.00 5.67
C MET A 161 -14.96 13.65 6.31
N LYS A 162 -15.50 13.38 7.50
CA LYS A 162 -15.44 12.05 8.14
C LYS A 162 -16.13 11.00 7.28
N LYS A 163 -17.33 11.27 6.75
CA LYS A 163 -18.03 10.34 5.83
C LYS A 163 -17.19 10.04 4.58
N LEU A 164 -16.61 11.07 3.97
CA LEU A 164 -15.69 10.93 2.84
C LEU A 164 -14.47 10.06 3.19
N LEU A 165 -13.86 10.32 4.35
CA LEU A 165 -12.72 9.57 4.86
C LEU A 165 -13.06 8.11 5.12
N CYS A 166 -14.20 7.84 5.76
CA CYS A 166 -14.66 6.49 6.08
C CYS A 166 -14.92 5.66 4.82
N SER A 167 -15.45 6.26 3.74
CA SER A 167 -15.58 5.58 2.44
C SER A 167 -14.21 5.12 1.92
N CYS A 168 -13.21 5.99 1.97
CA CYS A 168 -11.85 5.66 1.54
C CYS A 168 -11.18 4.62 2.46
N HIS A 169 -11.45 4.67 3.78
CA HIS A 169 -10.99 3.65 4.72
C HIS A 169 -11.54 2.26 4.43
N LYS A 170 -12.72 2.13 3.80
CA LYS A 170 -13.24 0.81 3.41
C LYS A 170 -12.31 0.10 2.42
N ILE A 171 -11.73 0.86 1.48
CA ILE A 171 -10.74 0.32 0.52
C ILE A 171 -9.47 -0.04 1.25
N PHE A 172 -8.98 0.87 2.10
CA PHE A 172 -7.78 0.66 2.91
C PHE A 172 -7.86 -0.62 3.75
N ILE A 173 -8.97 -0.80 4.49
CA ILE A 173 -9.22 -2.00 5.30
C ILE A 173 -9.36 -3.24 4.42
N LYS A 174 -9.97 -3.14 3.23
CA LYS A 174 -10.07 -4.27 2.30
C LYS A 174 -8.70 -4.73 1.80
N GLN A 175 -7.81 -3.79 1.48
CA GLN A 175 -6.43 -4.10 1.10
C GLN A 175 -5.66 -4.74 2.26
N ILE A 176 -5.77 -4.19 3.48
CA ILE A 176 -5.17 -4.80 4.69
C ILE A 176 -5.73 -6.20 4.93
N THR A 177 -7.04 -6.39 4.86
CA THR A 177 -7.69 -7.69 5.06
C THR A 177 -7.13 -8.74 4.10
N SER A 178 -6.91 -8.38 2.84
CA SER A 178 -6.31 -9.30 1.86
C SER A 178 -4.90 -9.73 2.25
N ILE A 179 -4.09 -8.80 2.74
CA ILE A 179 -2.72 -9.09 3.19
C ILE A 179 -2.74 -9.95 4.46
N LEU A 180 -3.56 -9.60 5.44
CA LEU A 180 -3.61 -10.32 6.71
C LEU A 180 -4.14 -11.75 6.57
N THR A 181 -5.03 -12.01 5.63
CA THR A 181 -5.69 -13.32 5.49
C THR A 181 -5.09 -14.20 4.41
N ARG A 182 -4.51 -13.59 3.36
CA ARG A 182 -4.00 -14.32 2.18
C ARG A 182 -2.56 -13.97 1.84
N GLY A 183 -1.93 -12.97 2.46
CA GLY A 183 -0.59 -12.50 2.06
C GLY A 183 -0.49 -12.00 0.63
N GLN A 184 -1.62 -11.57 0.04
CA GLN A 184 -1.70 -11.09 -1.34
C GLN A 184 -2.05 -9.61 -1.37
N ILE A 185 -1.29 -8.86 -2.17
CA ILE A 185 -1.55 -7.45 -2.44
C ILE A 185 -2.31 -7.36 -3.76
N TYR A 186 -3.52 -6.80 -3.71
CA TYR A 186 -4.29 -6.44 -4.90
C TYR A 186 -4.22 -4.92 -5.05
N ASP A 187 -3.24 -4.45 -5.81
CA ASP A 187 -3.00 -3.02 -6.03
C ASP A 187 -2.59 -2.76 -7.49
N GLU A 188 -3.59 -2.68 -8.38
CA GLU A 188 -3.37 -2.46 -9.81
C GLU A 188 -2.86 -1.05 -10.15
N TYR A 189 -2.99 -0.10 -9.22
CA TYR A 189 -2.73 1.32 -9.44
C TYR A 189 -1.55 1.86 -8.62
N ASP A 190 -0.80 1.00 -7.91
CA ASP A 190 0.31 1.37 -7.01
C ASP A 190 -0.10 2.46 -6.00
N GLU A 191 -1.25 2.26 -5.36
CA GLU A 191 -1.89 3.23 -4.46
C GLU A 191 -1.69 2.93 -2.97
N PHE A 192 -1.27 1.71 -2.66
CA PHE A 192 -1.08 1.22 -1.30
C PHE A 192 0.35 1.44 -0.81
N PHE A 193 0.53 1.51 0.51
CA PHE A 193 1.85 1.73 1.11
C PHE A 193 2.76 0.50 1.11
N ILE A 194 2.28 -0.65 0.62
CA ILE A 194 3.07 -1.86 0.39
C ILE A 194 3.07 -2.17 -1.10
N GLY A 195 4.24 -2.09 -1.74
CA GLY A 195 4.42 -2.38 -3.17
C GLY A 195 5.36 -3.55 -3.42
N LEU A 196 5.47 -3.96 -4.69
CA LEU A 196 6.42 -4.98 -5.12
C LEU A 196 7.84 -4.42 -5.15
N ASN A 197 8.79 -5.18 -4.62
CA ASN A 197 10.20 -4.85 -4.65
C ASN A 197 10.79 -5.21 -6.02
N ASN A 198 10.85 -4.24 -6.93
CA ASN A 198 11.42 -4.43 -8.26
C ASN A 198 12.97 -4.49 -8.27
N ASN A 199 13.63 -4.25 -7.13
CA ASN A 199 15.09 -4.21 -7.01
C ASN A 199 15.71 -5.52 -6.50
N ILE A 200 15.05 -6.67 -6.74
CA ILE A 200 15.65 -7.97 -6.42
C ILE A 200 16.67 -8.31 -7.52
N ASN A 201 17.89 -7.80 -7.36
CA ASN A 201 19.05 -8.33 -8.09
C ASN A 201 19.39 -9.71 -7.47
N ILE A 202 18.82 -10.77 -8.07
CA ILE A 202 18.96 -12.17 -7.64
C ILE A 202 20.45 -12.58 -7.55
N GLU A 203 21.33 -11.92 -8.32
CA GLU A 203 22.76 -12.21 -8.36
C GLU A 203 23.56 -11.60 -7.18
N ALA A 204 23.03 -10.61 -6.47
CA ALA A 204 23.72 -9.94 -5.36
C ALA A 204 23.38 -10.53 -3.98
N MET A 205 22.35 -11.40 -3.89
CA MET A 205 21.90 -11.98 -2.62
C MET A 205 22.69 -13.25 -2.27
N GLY A 206 23.99 -13.10 -2.05
CA GLY A 206 24.72 -14.08 -1.26
C GLY A 206 24.17 -14.05 0.17
N MET A 207 23.40 -15.06 0.56
CA MET A 207 23.11 -15.47 1.95
C MET A 207 23.28 -14.37 3.02
N THR A 208 22.49 -13.31 2.97
CA THR A 208 22.29 -12.45 4.14
C THR A 208 20.85 -12.59 4.60
N THR A 209 20.73 -12.98 5.86
CA THR A 209 19.49 -13.20 6.61
C THR A 209 18.46 -12.10 6.40
N PRO A 210 17.15 -12.41 6.55
CA PRO A 210 16.13 -11.38 6.66
C PRO A 210 16.53 -10.46 7.82
N SER A 211 16.60 -9.17 7.53
CA SER A 211 17.03 -8.16 8.51
C SER A 211 15.98 -8.04 9.61
N ILE A 212 16.12 -8.83 10.67
CA ILE A 212 15.52 -8.60 12.01
C ILE A 212 15.98 -7.24 12.59
N SER A 213 16.92 -6.57 11.92
CA SER A 213 17.49 -5.26 12.24
C SER A 213 16.48 -4.11 12.28
N ARG A 214 15.23 -4.25 11.78
CA ARG A 214 14.27 -3.12 11.82
C ARG A 214 13.72 -2.83 13.22
N MET A 215 13.85 -3.75 14.19
CA MET A 215 13.31 -3.56 15.55
C MET A 215 14.29 -2.94 16.56
N THR A 216 15.53 -2.59 16.19
CA THR A 216 16.47 -1.93 17.12
C THR A 216 17.18 -0.74 16.46
N SER A 217 16.49 0.40 16.35
CA SER A 217 17.15 1.69 16.08
C SER A 217 16.93 2.67 17.23
N THR A 218 17.68 2.45 18.31
CA THR A 218 18.09 3.56 19.18
C THR A 218 19.17 4.36 18.46
N ILE A 219 18.81 5.60 18.12
CA ILE A 219 19.63 6.80 17.90
C ILE A 219 21.16 6.52 17.85
N THR A 220 21.73 6.43 16.65
CA THR A 220 23.04 7.04 16.39
C THR A 220 23.03 7.71 15.01
N SER A 221 23.23 9.02 15.06
CA SER A 221 23.39 9.92 13.94
C SER A 221 24.72 9.69 13.24
N ARG A 222 24.70 9.49 11.91
CA ARG A 222 25.89 9.69 11.06
C ARG A 222 25.54 10.31 9.71
N SER A 223 25.77 11.62 9.67
CA SER A 223 26.55 12.38 8.68
C SER A 223 26.56 11.92 7.21
N HIS A 224 26.05 12.84 6.39
CA HIS A 224 26.30 13.04 4.96
C HIS A 224 27.77 12.87 4.51
N SER A 225 27.99 12.25 3.35
CA SER A 225 28.50 12.95 2.15
C SER A 225 28.42 12.06 0.89
N PRO A 226 28.36 12.65 -0.31
CA PRO A 226 27.98 12.00 -1.57
C PRO A 226 29.20 11.68 -2.45
N ASP A 227 29.13 10.67 -3.32
CA ASP A 227 29.64 10.80 -4.69
C ASP A 227 29.42 9.54 -5.57
N ARG A 228 28.81 9.82 -6.73
CA ARG A 228 29.17 9.39 -8.09
C ARG A 228 28.68 8.06 -8.68
N ASP A 229 27.71 8.28 -9.55
CA ASP A 229 27.40 7.58 -10.79
C ASP A 229 28.62 7.01 -11.53
N LYS A 230 28.46 5.79 -12.05
CA LYS A 230 28.89 5.39 -13.39
C LYS A 230 28.13 4.14 -13.82
N GLN A 231 27.12 4.37 -14.67
CA GLN A 231 26.50 3.37 -15.52
C GLN A 231 27.57 2.64 -16.33
N PHE A 232 27.61 1.31 -16.24
CA PHE A 232 28.21 0.45 -17.25
C PHE A 232 27.14 -0.48 -17.78
N ASN A 233 26.81 -0.25 -19.05
CA ASN A 233 25.85 -0.99 -19.85
C ASN A 233 26.61 -2.14 -20.52
N LEU A 234 26.31 -3.39 -20.17
CA LEU A 234 26.73 -4.56 -20.94
C LEU A 234 25.53 -5.47 -21.13
N GLN A 235 25.10 -5.57 -22.39
CA GLN A 235 24.11 -6.54 -22.86
C GLN A 235 24.72 -7.94 -22.97
N MET A 236 23.81 -8.93 -22.93
CA MET A 236 23.87 -10.35 -23.33
C MET A 236 23.83 -11.35 -22.14
N PRO A 237 23.25 -12.57 -22.28
CA PRO A 237 22.28 -13.10 -23.24
C PRO A 237 20.95 -13.56 -22.58
N GLN A 238 19.89 -13.68 -23.39
CA GLN A 238 18.59 -14.19 -22.98
C GLN A 238 18.67 -15.65 -22.52
N GLN A 239 18.56 -15.88 -21.22
CA GLN A 239 18.03 -17.12 -20.66
C GLN A 239 16.95 -16.71 -19.66
N ASN A 240 15.73 -17.19 -19.87
CA ASN A 240 14.58 -16.92 -19.02
C ASN A 240 14.96 -17.23 -17.56
N PRO A 241 14.99 -16.25 -16.64
CA PRO A 241 15.19 -16.57 -15.25
C PRO A 241 13.89 -17.19 -14.76
N THR A 242 13.93 -18.49 -14.49
CA THR A 242 12.97 -19.16 -13.65
C THR A 242 12.89 -18.36 -12.35
N ILE A 243 11.78 -17.65 -12.16
CA ILE A 243 11.53 -16.76 -11.03
C ILE A 243 11.62 -17.62 -9.77
N THR A 244 12.78 -17.61 -9.12
CA THR A 244 12.90 -18.13 -7.77
C THR A 244 12.30 -17.05 -6.88
N PRO A 245 11.25 -17.32 -6.09
CA PRO A 245 10.60 -16.29 -5.30
C PRO A 245 11.57 -15.81 -4.21
N GLY A 246 12.25 -14.69 -4.46
CA GLY A 246 13.18 -14.09 -3.51
C GLY A 246 12.44 -13.66 -2.24
N TYR A 247 13.07 -13.85 -1.07
CA TYR A 247 12.51 -13.66 0.27
C TYR A 247 12.05 -12.22 0.63
N SER A 248 12.09 -11.27 -0.29
CA SER A 248 11.62 -9.88 -0.09
C SER A 248 10.93 -9.35 -1.35
N GLN A 249 9.79 -9.94 -1.70
CA GLN A 249 8.94 -9.48 -2.81
C GLN A 249 8.21 -8.17 -2.51
N TYR A 250 8.09 -7.78 -1.24
CA TYR A 250 7.31 -6.61 -0.82
C TYR A 250 8.18 -5.56 -0.13
N GLN A 251 7.86 -4.29 -0.31
CA GLN A 251 8.54 -3.16 0.31
C GLN A 251 7.55 -2.08 0.76
N LEU A 252 7.88 -1.38 1.85
CA LEU A 252 7.15 -0.19 2.28
C LEU A 252 7.47 1.02 1.38
N ILE A 253 6.42 1.69 0.92
CA ILE A 253 6.47 2.95 0.20
C ILE A 253 6.06 4.05 1.20
N PRO A 254 7.01 4.74 1.86
CA PRO A 254 6.70 5.70 2.92
C PRO A 254 5.85 6.87 2.41
N ASP A 255 5.99 7.24 1.13
CA ASP A 255 5.24 8.34 0.51
C ASP A 255 3.74 8.07 0.40
N MET A 256 3.35 6.79 0.44
CA MET A 256 1.95 6.35 0.41
C MET A 256 1.44 5.99 1.81
N LEU A 257 2.26 6.07 2.87
CA LEU A 257 1.80 5.76 4.23
C LEU A 257 1.02 6.95 4.81
N PRO A 258 -0.25 6.78 5.23
CA PRO A 258 -0.98 7.86 5.87
C PRO A 258 -0.31 8.29 7.18
N SER A 259 -0.12 9.59 7.36
CA SER A 259 0.57 10.23 8.50
C SER A 259 0.06 9.84 9.89
N TYR A 260 -1.22 9.48 10.01
CA TYR A 260 -1.83 9.06 11.28
C TYR A 260 -1.61 7.56 11.60
N ILE A 261 -1.01 6.81 10.66
CA ILE A 261 -0.66 5.41 10.84
C ILE A 261 0.82 5.32 11.21
N PRO A 262 1.17 4.76 12.38
CA PRO A 262 2.56 4.61 12.76
C PRO A 262 3.33 3.72 11.78
N LEU A 263 4.57 4.08 11.46
CA LEU A 263 5.46 3.24 10.66
C LEU A 263 5.62 1.84 11.24
N GLN A 264 5.65 1.72 12.57
CA GLN A 264 5.69 0.45 13.29
C GLN A 264 4.50 -0.45 12.94
N LEU A 265 3.31 0.11 12.74
CA LEU A 265 2.14 -0.66 12.35
C LEU A 265 2.26 -1.14 10.89
N ALA A 266 2.79 -0.29 10.01
CA ALA A 266 3.07 -0.65 8.62
C ALA A 266 4.08 -1.80 8.51
N ASP A 267 5.16 -1.77 9.31
CA ASP A 267 6.13 -2.85 9.39
C ASP A 267 5.49 -4.18 9.84
N LYS A 268 4.57 -4.14 10.81
CA LYS A 268 3.82 -5.33 11.25
C LYS A 268 2.97 -5.92 10.12
N ILE A 269 2.30 -5.07 9.34
CA ILE A 269 1.47 -5.50 8.19
C ILE A 269 2.37 -6.12 7.10
N LEU A 270 3.52 -5.50 6.81
CA LEU A 270 4.49 -6.05 5.85
C LEU A 270 4.99 -7.43 6.31
N PHE A 271 5.39 -7.55 7.57
CA PHE A 271 5.85 -8.83 8.14
C PHE A 271 4.79 -9.93 7.98
N ILE A 272 3.52 -9.62 8.23
CA ILE A 272 2.42 -10.58 8.05
C ILE A 272 2.30 -11.00 6.59
N GLY A 273 2.39 -10.06 5.65
CA GLY A 273 2.37 -10.36 4.21
C GLY A 273 3.53 -11.26 3.78
N GLU A 274 4.75 -10.95 4.20
CA GLU A 274 5.94 -11.77 3.92
C GLU A 274 5.85 -13.16 4.57
N SER A 275 5.34 -13.23 5.80
CA SER A 275 5.12 -14.50 6.52
C SER A 275 4.18 -15.43 5.76
N TRP A 276 3.07 -14.90 5.24
CA TRP A 276 2.15 -15.67 4.42
C TRP A 276 2.76 -16.12 3.08
N LEU A 277 3.63 -15.30 2.48
CA LEU A 277 4.34 -15.68 1.26
C LEU A 277 5.28 -16.86 1.50
N ILE A 278 6.00 -16.86 2.63
CA ILE A 278 6.85 -17.98 3.05
C ILE A 278 6.01 -19.25 3.23
N LEU A 279 4.85 -19.15 3.89
CA LEU A 279 3.94 -20.28 4.07
C LEU A 279 3.48 -20.85 2.73
N LYS A 280 3.05 -19.99 1.79
CA LYS A 280 2.54 -20.41 0.47
C LYS A 280 3.60 -21.02 -0.44
N THR A 281 4.82 -20.47 -0.44
CA THR A 281 5.91 -20.99 -1.29
C THR A 281 6.25 -22.44 -0.93
N ASN A 282 6.12 -22.79 0.36
CA ASN A 282 6.37 -24.14 0.84
C ASN A 282 5.24 -25.14 0.54
N ASP A 283 4.04 -24.67 0.19
CA ASP A 283 2.89 -25.53 -0.17
C ASP A 283 3.00 -26.10 -1.60
N GLU A 284 3.71 -25.42 -2.50
CA GLU A 284 3.83 -25.83 -3.90
C GLU A 284 4.83 -26.98 -4.11
N ASP A 285 5.86 -27.06 -3.27
CA ASP A 285 6.97 -28.02 -3.41
C ASP A 285 6.78 -29.34 -2.63
N ASN A 286 5.90 -29.39 -1.61
CA ASN A 286 5.70 -30.59 -0.79
C ASN A 286 4.24 -30.75 -0.39
N ASP A 287 3.59 -31.82 -0.90
CA ASP A 287 2.31 -32.38 -0.49
C ASP A 287 1.17 -31.38 -0.17
N LYS A 288 0.04 -31.58 -0.85
CA LYS A 288 -1.28 -30.96 -0.58
C LYS A 288 -1.81 -31.14 0.87
N ASN A 289 -0.99 -31.68 1.78
CA ASN A 289 -1.24 -31.91 3.19
C ASN A 289 -0.76 -30.80 4.14
N PHE A 290 -0.07 -29.76 3.64
CA PHE A 290 0.40 -28.65 4.49
C PHE A 290 -0.76 -27.80 5.03
N LEU A 291 -1.73 -27.50 4.15
CA LEU A 291 -2.98 -26.85 4.53
C LEU A 291 -4.03 -27.84 5.02
N SER A 292 -4.14 -29.08 4.52
CA SER A 292 -5.31 -29.93 4.85
C SER A 292 -5.45 -30.33 6.33
N ILE A 293 -4.38 -30.31 7.12
CA ILE A 293 -4.42 -30.66 8.55
C ILE A 293 -4.72 -29.42 9.43
N ASN A 294 -4.40 -28.21 8.97
CA ASN A 294 -4.63 -26.96 9.70
C ASN A 294 -5.61 -25.98 9.00
N SER A 295 -6.12 -26.29 7.81
CA SER A 295 -6.92 -25.38 6.98
C SER A 295 -8.23 -25.02 7.66
N ILE A 296 -8.78 -25.93 8.46
CA ILE A 296 -10.02 -25.70 9.19
C ILE A 296 -9.82 -24.57 10.23
N ASP A 297 -8.68 -24.54 10.93
CA ASP A 297 -8.39 -23.50 11.91
C ASP A 297 -7.97 -22.20 11.21
N TYR A 298 -7.13 -22.24 10.17
CA TYR A 298 -6.77 -21.02 9.43
C TYR A 298 -7.94 -20.36 8.74
N ASP A 299 -8.86 -21.12 8.14
CA ASP A 299 -10.05 -20.54 7.52
C ASP A 299 -10.97 -19.91 8.57
N GLU A 300 -11.13 -20.56 9.74
CA GLU A 300 -11.91 -19.99 10.85
C GLU A 300 -11.25 -18.74 11.44
N GLN A 301 -9.94 -18.75 11.72
CA GLN A 301 -9.20 -17.58 12.19
C GLN A 301 -9.23 -16.44 11.16
N ASN A 302 -9.02 -16.76 9.88
CA ASN A 302 -9.09 -15.78 8.79
C ASN A 302 -10.50 -15.19 8.69
N HIS A 303 -11.56 -16.00 8.83
CA HIS A 303 -12.93 -15.50 8.88
C HIS A 303 -13.17 -14.59 10.09
N ARG A 304 -12.61 -14.91 11.26
CA ARG A 304 -12.71 -14.05 12.46
C ARG A 304 -12.00 -12.70 12.25
N VAL A 305 -10.80 -12.70 11.68
CA VAL A 305 -10.06 -11.47 11.34
C VAL A 305 -10.84 -10.65 10.32
N GLN A 306 -11.40 -11.27 9.27
CA GLN A 306 -12.25 -10.60 8.29
C GLN A 306 -13.49 -9.96 8.93
N GLN A 307 -14.16 -10.67 9.83
CA GLN A 307 -15.34 -10.15 10.55
C GLN A 307 -14.99 -8.96 11.44
N GLN A 308 -13.86 -9.03 12.17
CA GLN A 308 -13.40 -7.93 13.02
C GLN A 308 -13.02 -6.68 12.21
N LEU A 309 -12.31 -6.85 11.10
CA LEU A 309 -11.96 -5.74 10.19
C LEU A 309 -13.20 -5.17 9.48
N TYR A 310 -14.16 -6.01 9.12
CA TYR A 310 -15.43 -5.54 8.58
C TYR A 310 -16.22 -4.74 9.62
N ALA A 311 -16.21 -5.14 10.90
CA ALA A 311 -16.83 -4.37 11.98
C ALA A 311 -16.21 -2.96 12.12
N LEU A 312 -14.89 -2.82 11.91
CA LEU A 312 -14.21 -1.50 11.85
C LEU A 312 -14.65 -0.65 10.64
N THR A 313 -15.14 -1.29 9.59
CA THR A 313 -15.65 -0.59 8.39
C THR A 313 -17.07 -0.04 8.62
N LEU A 314 -17.79 -0.58 9.62
CA LEU A 314 -19.15 -0.15 9.98
C LEU A 314 -19.16 1.02 10.97
N SER A 315 -18.09 1.23 11.73
CA SER A 315 -17.98 2.36 12.65
C SER A 315 -17.77 3.68 11.92
N ASP A 316 -18.47 4.74 12.36
CA ASP A 316 -18.37 6.09 11.78
C ASP A 316 -17.02 6.78 12.05
N ASP A 317 -16.29 6.32 13.08
CA ASP A 317 -14.94 6.81 13.40
C ASP A 317 -13.93 5.66 13.27
N PHE A 318 -12.89 5.89 12.46
CA PHE A 318 -11.81 4.92 12.29
C PHE A 318 -10.94 4.82 13.54
N ASN A 319 -11.05 3.69 14.25
CA ASN A 319 -10.28 3.44 15.46
C ASN A 319 -8.96 2.72 15.14
N ILE A 320 -7.87 3.51 15.13
CA ILE A 320 -6.50 3.03 14.87
C ILE A 320 -6.07 2.00 15.93
N PHE A 321 -6.45 2.18 17.20
CA PHE A 321 -6.05 1.28 18.28
C PHE A 321 -6.67 -0.12 18.12
N GLU A 322 -7.93 -0.19 17.69
CA GLU A 322 -8.58 -1.46 17.41
C GLU A 322 -7.95 -2.16 16.20
N LEU A 323 -7.64 -1.40 15.15
CA LEU A 323 -6.91 -1.92 13.99
C LEU A 323 -5.54 -2.46 14.40
N GLU A 324 -4.78 -1.71 15.20
CA GLU A 324 -3.47 -2.15 15.72
C GLU A 324 -3.60 -3.42 16.57
N ARG A 325 -4.62 -3.51 17.44
CA ARG A 325 -4.85 -4.70 18.26
C ARG A 325 -5.11 -5.94 17.40
N ILE A 326 -5.93 -5.82 16.35
CA ILE A 326 -6.22 -6.91 15.42
C ILE A 326 -4.94 -7.34 14.69
N ILE A 327 -4.18 -6.38 14.15
CA ILE A 327 -2.92 -6.66 13.45
C ILE A 327 -1.91 -7.32 14.39
N GLU A 328 -1.79 -6.87 15.63
CA GLU A 328 -0.88 -7.45 16.61
C GLU A 328 -1.26 -8.90 16.95
N TYR A 329 -2.55 -9.18 17.11
CA TYR A 329 -3.02 -10.54 17.35
C TYR A 329 -2.68 -11.46 16.18
N THR A 330 -2.99 -11.06 14.94
CA THR A 330 -2.65 -11.81 13.74
C THR A 330 -1.14 -12.00 13.58
N ARG A 331 -0.34 -10.99 13.93
CA ARG A 331 1.13 -11.07 13.91
C ARG A 331 1.64 -12.13 14.87
N ILE A 332 1.15 -12.13 16.11
CA ILE A 332 1.57 -13.10 17.15
C ILE A 332 1.21 -14.51 16.71
N ASP A 333 -0.02 -14.71 16.25
CA ASP A 333 -0.51 -16.01 15.80
C ASP A 333 0.33 -16.57 14.65
N LEU A 334 0.56 -15.78 13.59
CA LEU A 334 1.43 -16.15 12.48
C LEU A 334 2.88 -16.38 12.92
N SER A 335 3.39 -15.62 13.89
CA SER A 335 4.74 -15.82 14.42
C SER A 335 4.86 -17.16 15.14
N LEU A 336 3.84 -17.59 15.87
CA LEU A 336 3.80 -18.89 16.53
C LEU A 336 3.73 -20.03 15.50
N THR A 337 2.92 -19.87 14.46
CA THR A 337 2.86 -20.79 13.34
C THR A 337 4.22 -20.95 12.68
N LEU A 338 4.86 -19.85 12.30
CA LEU A 338 6.19 -19.88 11.68
C LEU A 338 7.21 -20.54 12.59
N ARG A 339 7.19 -20.23 13.89
CA ARG A 339 8.09 -20.85 14.87
C ARG A 339 7.91 -22.37 14.90
N ASN A 340 6.67 -22.86 15.03
CA ASN A 340 6.41 -24.30 15.09
C ASN A 340 6.82 -24.97 13.76
N LEU A 341 6.56 -24.32 12.63
CA LEU A 341 6.97 -24.79 11.32
C LEU A 341 8.50 -24.92 11.19
N PHE A 342 9.26 -23.88 11.55
CA PHE A 342 10.72 -23.92 11.43
C PHE A 342 11.38 -24.84 12.47
N VAL A 343 10.89 -24.86 13.70
CA VAL A 343 11.49 -25.65 14.78
C VAL A 343 11.09 -27.12 14.67
N ASP A 344 9.80 -27.41 14.53
CA ASP A 344 9.30 -28.78 14.63
C ASP A 344 9.41 -29.53 13.30
N ARG A 345 9.18 -28.86 12.17
CA ARG A 345 9.19 -29.51 10.84
C ARG A 345 10.51 -29.38 10.09
N PHE A 346 11.09 -28.17 10.04
CA PHE A 346 12.37 -27.97 9.36
C PHE A 346 13.58 -28.27 10.26
N HIS A 347 13.34 -28.64 11.53
CA HIS A 347 14.38 -28.96 12.48
C HIS A 347 15.51 -27.91 12.48
N LEU A 348 15.14 -26.62 12.52
CA LEU A 348 16.07 -25.51 12.40
C LEU A 348 17.28 -25.63 13.34
N CYS A 349 17.09 -26.16 14.55
CA CYS A 349 18.18 -26.42 15.48
C CYS A 349 19.24 -27.36 14.90
N ASN A 350 18.81 -28.45 14.23
CA ASN A 350 19.71 -29.39 13.58
C ASN A 350 20.46 -28.70 12.44
N GLU A 351 19.77 -27.94 11.59
CA GLU A 351 20.42 -27.21 10.48
C GLU A 351 21.44 -26.16 10.99
N LEU A 352 21.16 -25.48 12.10
CA LEU A 352 22.10 -24.56 12.74
C LEU A 352 23.32 -25.29 13.33
N GLU A 353 23.14 -26.47 13.90
CA GLU A 353 24.25 -27.33 14.33
C GLU A 353 25.10 -27.78 13.13
N GLN A 354 24.47 -28.11 11.99
CA GLN A 354 25.21 -28.41 10.74
C GLN A 354 26.02 -27.20 10.27
N ILE A 355 25.41 -26.01 10.25
CA ILE A 355 26.10 -24.75 9.89
C ILE A 355 27.28 -24.50 10.82
N ARG A 356 27.13 -24.70 12.12
CA ARG A 356 28.24 -24.61 13.09
C ARG A 356 29.32 -25.65 12.76
N GLY A 357 28.93 -26.89 12.50
CA GLY A 357 29.83 -27.99 12.15
C GLY A 357 30.73 -27.67 10.96
N PHE A 358 30.16 -27.10 9.90
CA PHE A 358 30.86 -26.82 8.64
C PHE A 358 31.51 -25.43 8.58
N TYR A 359 30.82 -24.36 8.95
CA TYR A 359 31.33 -22.99 8.80
C TYR A 359 32.20 -22.53 9.97
N LEU A 360 31.92 -23.01 11.18
CA LEU A 360 32.69 -22.63 12.38
C LEU A 360 33.77 -23.65 12.75
N ILE A 361 34.02 -24.64 11.89
CA ILE A 361 35.13 -25.59 12.03
C ILE A 361 35.08 -26.30 13.40
N GLU A 362 33.92 -26.81 13.78
CA GLU A 362 33.76 -27.57 15.02
C GLU A 362 34.63 -28.84 15.01
N HIS A 363 34.72 -29.48 13.84
CA HIS A 363 35.51 -30.70 13.62
C HIS A 363 36.86 -30.35 12.99
N GLY A 364 37.78 -29.81 13.79
CA GLY A 364 39.11 -29.41 13.32
C GLY A 364 39.92 -30.54 12.67
N GLU A 365 39.70 -31.79 13.06
CA GLU A 365 40.32 -32.98 12.46
C GLU A 365 39.92 -33.16 10.98
N LEU A 366 38.64 -32.96 10.67
CA LEU A 366 38.13 -33.01 9.30
C LEU A 366 38.77 -31.95 8.42
N PHE A 367 38.85 -30.70 8.92
CA PHE A 367 39.47 -29.62 8.15
C PHE A 367 40.99 -29.78 8.03
N SER A 368 41.67 -30.34 9.03
CA SER A 368 43.10 -30.66 8.95
C SER A 368 43.39 -31.73 7.90
N LEU A 369 42.61 -32.82 7.88
CA LEU A 369 42.71 -33.89 6.90
C LEU A 369 42.36 -33.40 5.49
N PHE A 370 41.32 -32.58 5.39
CA PHE A 370 40.91 -31.92 4.15
C PHE A 370 42.00 -31.00 3.59
N VAL A 371 42.59 -30.12 4.42
CA VAL A 371 43.68 -29.22 4.02
C VAL A 371 44.89 -30.03 3.55
N ASN A 372 45.27 -31.09 4.27
CA ASN A 372 46.40 -31.93 3.87
C ASN A 372 46.21 -32.60 2.51
N ARG A 373 44.99 -33.06 2.21
CA ARG A 373 44.65 -33.72 0.93
C ARG A 373 44.47 -32.74 -0.22
N THR A 374 43.91 -31.55 0.04
CA THR A 374 43.68 -30.52 -0.97
C THR A 374 44.92 -29.68 -1.27
N ASN A 375 45.92 -29.66 -0.39
CA ASN A 375 47.15 -28.87 -0.55
C ASN A 375 47.84 -29.13 -1.91
N GLN A 376 47.93 -30.40 -2.32
CA GLN A 376 48.57 -30.78 -3.59
C GLN A 376 47.74 -30.39 -4.84
N LEU A 377 46.43 -30.19 -4.69
CA LEU A 377 45.52 -29.86 -5.79
C LEU A 377 45.33 -28.35 -5.96
N LEU A 378 45.27 -27.61 -4.86
CA LEU A 378 45.24 -26.14 -4.87
C LEU A 378 46.53 -25.54 -5.43
N LEU A 379 47.67 -26.23 -5.30
CA LEU A 379 48.95 -25.84 -5.91
C LEU A 379 49.03 -26.14 -7.42
N ASN A 380 48.10 -26.91 -7.98
CA ASN A 380 48.15 -27.35 -9.37
C ASN A 380 47.33 -26.43 -10.29
N ILE A 381 47.90 -25.26 -10.61
CA ILE A 381 47.31 -24.15 -11.37
C ILE A 381 46.96 -24.52 -12.84
N LYS A 382 47.17 -25.77 -13.27
CA LYS A 382 46.99 -26.21 -14.67
C LYS A 382 45.57 -26.71 -15.01
N LYS A 383 44.69 -26.94 -14.04
CA LYS A 383 43.31 -27.43 -14.27
C LYS A 383 42.32 -26.26 -14.37
N SER A 384 41.26 -26.44 -15.15
CA SER A 384 40.13 -25.49 -15.24
C SER A 384 39.44 -25.33 -13.88
N THR A 385 39.04 -24.10 -13.55
CA THR A 385 38.39 -23.71 -12.28
C THR A 385 37.27 -24.66 -11.86
N ASN A 386 36.37 -25.01 -12.79
CA ASN A 386 35.21 -25.88 -12.51
C ASN A 386 35.62 -27.34 -12.22
N ALA A 387 36.72 -27.81 -12.81
CA ALA A 387 37.24 -29.15 -12.54
C ALA A 387 37.89 -29.22 -11.15
N ILE A 388 38.58 -28.16 -10.74
CA ILE A 388 39.17 -28.05 -9.41
C ILE A 388 38.06 -27.97 -8.34
N GLU A 389 36.97 -27.23 -8.60
CA GLU A 389 35.83 -27.18 -7.69
C GLU A 389 35.18 -28.56 -7.48
N ASN A 390 34.97 -29.32 -8.55
CA ASN A 390 34.41 -30.67 -8.46
C ASN A 390 35.36 -31.62 -7.72
N ASP A 391 36.66 -31.59 -8.04
CA ASP A 391 37.68 -32.41 -7.37
C ASP A 391 37.75 -32.09 -5.86
N ILE A 392 37.68 -30.81 -5.48
CA ILE A 392 37.67 -30.40 -4.06
C ILE A 392 36.42 -30.89 -3.34
N ASN A 393 35.25 -30.77 -3.97
CA ASN A 393 34.00 -31.23 -3.39
C ASN A 393 33.97 -32.76 -3.24
N GLU A 394 34.52 -33.53 -4.19
CA GLU A 394 34.67 -34.99 -4.04
C GLU A 394 35.63 -35.37 -2.92
N ILE A 395 36.77 -34.68 -2.81
CA ILE A 395 37.74 -34.94 -1.74
C ILE A 395 37.14 -34.61 -0.38
N PHE A 396 36.35 -33.55 -0.29
CA PHE A 396 35.64 -33.23 0.93
C PHE A 396 34.69 -34.36 1.36
N LYS A 397 33.93 -34.93 0.42
CA LYS A 397 33.10 -36.12 0.68
C LYS A 397 33.95 -37.31 1.12
N GLN A 398 35.09 -37.57 0.48
CA GLN A 398 36.00 -38.65 0.93
C GLN A 398 36.53 -38.43 2.35
N CYS A 399 36.85 -37.18 2.73
CA CYS A 399 37.31 -36.85 4.08
C CYS A 399 36.23 -37.08 5.14
N LEU A 400 34.97 -36.82 4.81
CA LEU A 400 33.82 -37.10 5.67
C LEU A 400 33.64 -38.60 5.90
N ASN A 401 33.78 -39.40 4.84
CA ASN A 401 33.60 -40.85 4.89
C ASN A 401 34.69 -41.52 5.72
N ASP A 402 35.94 -41.07 5.57
CA ASP A 402 37.08 -41.61 6.30
C ASP A 402 37.03 -41.34 7.81
N LEU A 403 36.35 -40.26 8.22
CA LEU A 403 36.15 -39.92 9.64
C LEU A 403 34.83 -40.46 10.20
N HIS A 404 34.06 -41.20 9.40
CA HIS A 404 32.72 -41.72 9.76
C HIS A 404 31.74 -40.64 10.25
N LEU A 405 31.93 -39.38 9.84
CA LEU A 405 31.10 -38.24 10.24
C LEU A 405 29.78 -38.15 9.45
N GLU A 406 29.56 -39.04 8.47
CA GLU A 406 28.31 -39.13 7.68
C GLU A 406 27.06 -39.34 8.55
N THR A 407 27.19 -39.96 9.72
CA THR A 407 26.06 -40.19 10.65
C THR A 407 25.68 -38.95 11.47
N ILE A 408 26.62 -38.01 11.64
CA ILE A 408 26.44 -36.78 12.44
C ILE A 408 26.06 -35.61 11.54
N LEU A 409 26.53 -35.62 10.28
CA LEU A 409 26.30 -34.55 9.31
C LEU A 409 25.35 -35.01 8.21
N THR A 410 24.04 -34.98 8.47
CA THR A 410 23.01 -35.52 7.57
C THR A 410 22.80 -34.70 6.27
N ASN A 411 23.35 -33.49 6.19
CA ASN A 411 23.12 -32.54 5.10
C ASN A 411 24.35 -32.24 4.23
N VAL A 412 25.35 -33.12 4.22
CA VAL A 412 26.61 -32.95 3.44
C VAL A 412 26.33 -32.56 1.97
N ASP A 413 25.29 -33.11 1.35
CA ASP A 413 24.97 -32.85 -0.06
C ASP A 413 24.48 -31.42 -0.35
N LYS A 414 24.04 -30.68 0.68
CA LYS A 414 23.66 -29.27 0.57
C LYS A 414 24.87 -28.32 0.61
N PHE A 415 26.03 -28.81 1.05
CA PHE A 415 27.26 -28.01 1.15
C PHE A 415 28.14 -28.20 -0.09
N LYS A 416 28.59 -27.09 -0.67
CA LYS A 416 29.54 -27.08 -1.79
C LYS A 416 30.55 -25.95 -1.60
N PHE A 417 31.82 -26.26 -1.78
CA PHE A 417 32.87 -25.27 -1.93
C PHE A 417 32.76 -24.64 -3.32
N LYS A 418 32.74 -23.31 -3.36
CA LYS A 418 32.86 -22.51 -4.58
C LYS A 418 34.19 -21.76 -4.54
N LEU A 419 34.93 -21.80 -5.63
CA LEU A 419 36.20 -21.12 -5.81
C LEU A 419 36.00 -19.87 -6.67
N ASN A 420 35.98 -18.71 -6.03
CA ASN A 420 36.06 -17.45 -6.74
C ASN A 420 37.54 -17.11 -6.97
N PHE A 421 38.13 -17.60 -8.07
CA PHE A 421 39.37 -16.97 -8.55
C PHE A 421 39.01 -15.59 -9.08
N SER A 422 39.42 -14.54 -8.38
CA SER A 422 39.51 -13.22 -9.01
C SER A 422 40.44 -13.39 -10.20
N HIS A 423 39.95 -13.12 -11.41
CA HIS A 423 40.84 -12.88 -12.55
C HIS A 423 41.79 -11.75 -12.14
N ASN A 424 42.98 -12.09 -11.66
CA ASN A 424 44.11 -11.20 -11.73
C ASN A 424 44.50 -11.17 -13.20
N ASP A 425 43.76 -10.38 -13.97
CA ASP A 425 44.29 -9.72 -15.15
C ASP A 425 45.43 -8.83 -14.65
N ASN A 426 46.61 -9.40 -14.48
CA ASN A 426 47.92 -8.75 -14.45
C ASN A 426 49.00 -9.81 -14.20
N SER A 427 49.27 -10.65 -15.20
CA SER A 427 50.64 -11.11 -15.45
C SER A 427 50.84 -11.52 -16.91
N THR A 428 51.29 -10.52 -17.68
CA THR A 428 52.29 -10.61 -18.75
C THR A 428 52.05 -11.57 -19.93
N GLN A 429 51.74 -10.99 -21.08
CA GLN A 429 52.66 -10.98 -22.24
C GLN A 429 52.42 -9.77 -23.14
#